data_AF-A0A5N6XWL6-F1
#
_entry.id   AF-A0A5N6XWL6-F1
#
_cell.length_a   1.000
_cell.length_b   1.000
_cell.length_c   1.000
_cell.angle_alpha   90.00
_cell.angle_beta   90.00
_cell.angle_gamma   90.00
#
_symmetry.space_group_name_H-M   'P 1'
#
loop_
_entity.id
_entity.type
_entity.pdbx_description
1 polymer ?
#
loop_
_entity_poly.entity_id
_entity_poly.type
_entity_poly.pdbx_seq_one_letter_code
_entity_poly.pdbx_strand_id
1 'polypeptide(L)'
;MIGQGLYAPGRGLFLLHYAGHGVERDGHLFFTSQDGRRFNVGLLLGLADGNGYMLSPDSEIDIVFIFDSCFSHVATRNMVNAERIVEVLAATSPNSPLANAAQGRASFTGKLWNEIMHRKAQGHKSVELAELMDTLITKSPQVRPSYKLLIGVHSLRLELPGGSGSTVVPPPVVEPQYFAVFSIPRAEAPDAANKQKENLPPLQLGAARKRRHTDF
;
A
#
# COMPACT_ATOMS: atom_id res chain seq x y z
N MET A 1 8.96 13.76 23.07
CA MET A 1 9.12 14.61 21.86
C MET A 1 7.89 14.59 20.93
N ILE A 2 7.07 13.53 20.91
CA ILE A 2 5.78 13.50 20.16
C ILE A 2 4.75 14.52 20.69
N GLY A 3 4.81 14.84 22.00
CA GLY A 3 3.85 15.73 22.66
C GLY A 3 3.73 17.14 22.07
N GLN A 4 4.80 17.76 21.57
CA GLN A 4 4.70 19.16 21.10
C GLN A 4 4.04 19.31 19.72
N GLY A 5 4.14 18.29 18.86
CA GLY A 5 3.47 18.30 17.56
C GLY A 5 1.95 18.09 17.66
N LEU A 6 1.49 17.43 18.74
CA LEU A 6 0.07 17.20 19.01
C LEU A 6 -0.71 18.48 19.34
N TYR A 7 -0.02 19.52 19.80
CA TYR A 7 -0.63 20.79 20.20
C TYR A 7 -0.38 21.92 19.18
N ALA A 8 0.21 21.61 18.03
CA ALA A 8 0.36 22.59 16.96
C ALA A 8 -1.04 22.93 16.39
N PRO A 9 -1.33 24.22 16.10
CA PRO A 9 -2.61 24.60 15.51
C PRO A 9 -2.72 24.09 14.06
N GLY A 10 -3.87 23.50 13.74
CA GLY A 10 -4.20 22.96 12.41
C GLY A 10 -3.71 21.53 12.19
N ARG A 11 -3.92 21.04 10.96
CA ARG A 11 -3.56 19.67 10.58
C ARG A 11 -2.04 19.47 10.56
N GLY A 12 -1.57 18.49 11.33
CA GLY A 12 -0.16 18.10 11.45
C GLY A 12 0.21 16.87 10.64
N LEU A 13 1.51 16.69 10.42
CA LEU A 13 2.09 15.50 9.79
C LEU A 13 3.04 14.80 10.76
N PHE A 14 2.79 13.53 11.04
CA PHE A 14 3.72 12.66 11.76
C PHE A 14 4.46 11.76 10.76
N LEU A 15 5.75 12.05 10.56
CA LEU A 15 6.61 11.26 9.68
C LEU A 15 7.56 10.41 10.53
N LEU A 16 7.48 9.09 10.37
CA LEU A 16 8.40 8.14 10.98
C LEU A 16 9.22 7.46 9.90
N HIS A 17 10.53 7.66 9.94
CA HIS A 17 11.47 6.97 9.08
C HIS A 17 12.33 6.01 9.88
N TYR A 18 12.39 4.76 9.45
CA TYR A 18 13.28 3.74 9.98
C TYR A 18 14.15 3.19 8.86
N ALA A 19 15.47 3.21 9.07
CA ALA A 19 16.44 2.55 8.21
C ALA A 19 17.28 1.59 9.05
N GLY A 20 17.29 0.32 8.68
CA GLY A 20 17.98 -0.70 9.48
C GLY A 20 17.61 -2.14 9.13
N HIS A 21 17.80 -3.04 10.07
CA HIS A 21 17.52 -4.46 9.86
C HIS A 21 16.06 -4.79 10.21
N GLY A 22 15.41 -5.50 9.29
CA GLY A 22 14.08 -6.02 9.47
C GLY A 22 14.04 -7.52 9.24
N VAL A 23 13.18 -8.21 9.96
CA VAL A 23 12.90 -9.63 9.77
C VAL A 23 11.40 -9.85 9.82
N GLU A 24 10.90 -10.77 9.00
CA GLU A 24 9.55 -11.28 9.10
C GLU A 24 9.53 -12.51 10.02
N ARG A 25 8.57 -12.53 10.95
CA ARG A 25 8.28 -13.67 11.83
C ARG A 25 6.76 -13.75 12.00
N ASP A 26 6.19 -14.93 11.72
CA ASP A 26 4.78 -15.23 11.93
C ASP A 26 3.84 -14.21 11.26
N GLY A 27 4.20 -13.73 10.07
CA GLY A 27 3.46 -12.72 9.32
C GLY A 27 3.64 -11.28 9.80
N HIS A 28 4.49 -11.04 10.81
CA HIS A 28 4.74 -9.72 11.37
C HIS A 28 6.15 -9.21 11.07
N LEU A 29 6.26 -7.90 10.89
CA LEU A 29 7.54 -7.22 10.72
C LEU A 29 8.13 -6.89 12.09
N PHE A 30 9.40 -7.27 12.29
CA PHE A 30 10.19 -6.87 13.43
C PHE A 30 11.40 -6.06 12.97
N PHE A 31 11.63 -4.91 13.61
CA PHE A 31 12.93 -4.26 13.55
C PHE A 31 13.89 -4.95 14.50
N THR A 32 15.13 -5.13 14.05
CA THR A 32 16.13 -5.89 14.80
C THR A 32 17.44 -5.15 14.89
N SER A 33 18.18 -5.37 15.96
CA SER A 33 19.55 -4.90 16.14
C SER A 33 20.53 -6.06 16.25
N GLN A 34 21.82 -5.75 16.14
CA GLN A 34 22.90 -6.74 16.17
C GLN A 34 22.97 -7.53 17.49
N ASP A 35 22.49 -6.95 18.58
CA ASP A 35 22.39 -7.58 19.91
C ASP A 35 21.16 -8.49 20.06
N GLY A 36 20.39 -8.69 18.99
CA GLY A 36 19.24 -9.60 18.96
C GLY A 36 17.94 -9.02 19.50
N ARG A 37 17.91 -7.74 19.94
CA ARG A 37 16.65 -7.09 20.31
C ARG A 37 15.73 -6.99 19.12
N ARG A 38 14.43 -7.10 19.39
CA ARG A 38 13.38 -7.02 18.37
C ARG A 38 12.29 -6.07 18.82
N PHE A 39 11.77 -5.32 17.86
CA PHE A 39 10.65 -4.42 18.06
C PHE A 39 9.56 -4.76 17.05
N ASN A 40 8.37 -5.12 17.54
CA ASN A 40 7.23 -5.44 16.67
C ASN A 40 6.67 -4.14 16.06
N VAL A 41 6.77 -4.01 14.73
CA VAL A 41 6.32 -2.82 14.02
C VAL A 41 4.80 -2.63 14.10
N GLY A 42 4.05 -3.69 14.36
CA GLY A 42 2.61 -3.60 14.66
C GLY A 42 2.28 -2.65 15.82
N LEU A 43 3.18 -2.52 16.81
CA LEU A 43 3.01 -1.55 17.91
C LEU A 43 3.10 -0.10 17.44
N LEU A 44 3.92 0.20 16.42
CA LEU A 44 4.00 1.53 15.82
C LEU A 44 2.80 1.81 14.93
N LEU A 45 2.37 0.83 14.15
CA LEU A 45 1.19 0.98 13.30
C LEU A 45 -0.07 1.16 14.14
N GLY A 46 -0.15 0.50 15.30
CA GLY A 46 -1.21 0.72 16.28
C GLY A 46 -1.21 2.12 16.92
N LEU A 47 -0.17 2.94 16.76
CA LEU A 47 -0.25 4.37 17.11
C LEU A 47 -1.23 5.12 16.22
N ALA A 48 -1.46 4.64 15.00
CA ALA A 48 -2.39 5.24 14.08
C ALA A 48 -3.84 4.85 14.39
N ASP A 49 -4.06 3.76 15.13
CA ASP A 49 -5.38 3.38 15.61
C ASP A 49 -5.87 4.43 16.62
N GLY A 50 -7.08 4.96 16.42
CA GLY A 50 -7.66 6.00 17.28
C GLY A 50 -7.88 5.60 18.75
N ASN A 51 -7.58 4.35 19.12
CA ASN A 51 -7.65 3.85 20.49
C ASN A 51 -6.30 3.94 21.24
N GLY A 52 -5.26 4.47 20.60
CA GLY A 52 -3.93 4.60 21.21
C GLY A 52 -3.83 5.77 22.19
N TYR A 53 -2.99 5.62 23.23
CA TYR A 53 -2.72 6.68 24.21
C TYR A 53 -2.05 7.94 23.63
N MET A 54 -1.57 7.92 22.39
CA MET A 54 -0.80 9.01 21.78
C MET A 54 -1.63 9.91 20.85
N LEU A 55 -2.58 9.36 20.08
CA LEU A 55 -3.38 10.10 19.10
C LEU A 55 -4.86 9.88 19.39
N SER A 56 -5.58 10.95 19.72
CA SER A 56 -7.05 10.92 19.81
C SER A 56 -7.62 10.70 18.40
N PRO A 57 -8.77 10.02 18.23
CA PRO A 57 -9.47 9.94 16.94
C PRO A 57 -9.63 11.31 16.28
N ASP A 58 -9.91 12.35 17.07
CA ASP A 58 -10.13 13.73 16.62
C ASP A 58 -8.84 14.50 16.32
N SER A 59 -7.67 13.90 16.55
CA SER A 59 -6.40 14.55 16.22
C SER A 59 -6.29 14.74 14.71
N GLU A 60 -6.16 15.99 14.25
CA GLU A 60 -5.90 16.33 12.85
C GLU A 60 -4.45 16.00 12.46
N ILE A 61 -4.06 14.73 12.53
CA ILE A 61 -2.69 14.30 12.24
C ILE A 61 -2.73 13.18 11.21
N ASP A 62 -2.08 13.44 10.08
CA ASP A 62 -1.78 12.43 9.07
C ASP A 62 -0.44 11.77 9.37
N ILE A 63 -0.28 10.51 8.96
CA ILE A 63 0.87 9.68 9.33
C ILE A 63 1.52 9.07 8.10
N VAL A 64 2.86 9.18 8.04
CA VAL A 64 3.68 8.52 7.02
C VAL A 64 4.74 7.67 7.70
N PHE A 65 4.72 6.37 7.40
CA PHE A 65 5.75 5.43 7.79
C PHE A 65 6.66 5.12 6.59
N ILE A 66 7.95 5.36 6.73
CA ILE A 66 8.97 5.04 5.72
C ILE A 66 9.89 3.97 6.30
N PHE A 67 9.85 2.77 5.73
CA PHE A 67 10.61 1.61 6.20
C PHE A 67 11.66 1.15 5.19
N ASP A 68 12.90 1.56 5.42
CA ASP A 68 14.10 1.13 4.69
C ASP A 68 14.77 -0.06 5.39
N SER A 69 14.10 -1.21 5.31
CA SER A 69 14.54 -2.47 5.92
C SER A 69 14.09 -3.69 5.13
N CYS A 70 14.76 -4.83 5.35
CA CYS A 70 14.31 -6.13 4.82
C CYS A 70 12.91 -6.46 5.34
N PHE A 71 12.10 -7.11 4.51
CA PHE A 71 10.72 -7.50 4.78
C PHE A 71 9.77 -6.34 5.13
N SER A 72 10.17 -5.09 4.94
CA SER A 72 9.35 -3.88 5.15
C SER A 72 7.96 -3.93 4.49
N HIS A 73 7.82 -4.64 3.36
CA HIS A 73 6.52 -4.84 2.70
C HIS A 73 5.47 -5.52 3.56
N VAL A 74 5.86 -6.29 4.58
CA VAL A 74 4.93 -6.91 5.52
C VAL A 74 4.08 -5.84 6.23
N ALA A 75 4.65 -4.65 6.50
CA ALA A 75 3.91 -3.55 7.11
C ALA A 75 2.73 -3.04 6.26
N THR A 76 2.79 -3.22 4.94
CA THR A 76 1.74 -2.79 3.99
C THR A 76 0.49 -3.68 4.01
N ARG A 77 0.55 -4.83 4.68
CA ARG A 77 -0.57 -5.78 4.81
C ARG A 77 -1.46 -5.51 6.01
N ASN A 78 -0.99 -4.69 6.95
CA ASN A 78 -1.72 -4.44 8.17
C ASN A 78 -2.98 -3.63 7.88
N MET A 79 -4.03 -3.89 8.64
CA MET A 79 -5.21 -3.04 8.68
C MET A 79 -5.05 -2.10 9.86
N VAL A 80 -5.36 -0.82 9.64
CA VAL A 80 -5.45 0.19 10.69
C VAL A 80 -6.91 0.65 10.67
N ASN A 81 -7.50 0.93 11.83
CA ASN A 81 -8.87 1.40 11.94
C ASN A 81 -8.90 2.82 12.54
N ALA A 82 -8.92 3.83 11.66
CA ALA A 82 -8.93 5.23 12.02
C ALA A 82 -9.58 6.08 10.91
N GLU A 83 -9.82 7.36 11.18
CA GLU A 83 -10.39 8.33 10.22
C GLU A 83 -9.33 9.28 9.62
N ARG A 84 -8.04 9.04 9.93
CA ARG A 84 -6.89 9.85 9.48
C ARG A 84 -6.16 9.24 8.28
N ILE A 85 -5.35 10.01 7.56
CA ILE A 85 -4.52 9.44 6.49
C ILE A 85 -3.33 8.68 7.10
N VAL A 86 -3.12 7.45 6.66
CA VAL A 86 -2.00 6.61 7.10
C VAL A 86 -1.36 5.95 5.88
N GLU A 87 -0.11 6.30 5.60
CA GLU A 87 0.64 5.76 4.46
C GLU A 87 1.88 5.00 4.90
N VAL A 88 2.14 3.87 4.22
CA VAL A 88 3.35 3.07 4.40
C VAL A 88 4.12 3.01 3.08
N LEU A 89 5.35 3.49 3.13
CA LEU A 89 6.36 3.43 2.08
C LEU A 89 7.42 2.41 2.50
N ALA A 90 7.47 1.27 1.82
CA ALA A 90 8.35 0.16 2.19
C ALA A 90 9.40 -0.11 1.09
N ALA A 91 10.64 -0.37 1.52
CA ALA A 91 11.77 -0.61 0.63
C ALA A 91 11.67 -1.88 -0.22
N THR A 92 10.87 -2.85 0.23
CA THR A 92 10.82 -4.19 -0.34
C THR A 92 9.45 -4.51 -0.92
N SER A 93 9.33 -5.68 -1.54
CA SER A 93 8.07 -6.28 -1.99
C SER A 93 8.07 -7.77 -1.63
N PRO A 94 6.92 -8.47 -1.71
CA PRO A 94 6.88 -9.92 -1.48
C PRO A 94 7.86 -10.71 -2.35
N ASN A 95 8.13 -10.23 -3.57
CA ASN A 95 9.03 -10.89 -4.53
C ASN A 95 10.50 -10.48 -4.36
N SER A 96 10.77 -9.40 -3.60
CA SER A 96 12.11 -8.88 -3.36
C SER A 96 12.25 -8.46 -1.89
N PRO A 97 12.25 -9.42 -0.94
CA PRO A 97 12.14 -9.13 0.50
C PRO A 97 13.43 -8.61 1.14
N LEU A 98 14.56 -8.68 0.43
CA LEU A 98 15.87 -8.31 0.96
C LEU A 98 16.28 -6.92 0.45
N ALA A 99 16.19 -5.90 1.31
CA ALA A 99 16.49 -4.50 0.94
C ALA A 99 17.95 -4.29 0.49
N ASN A 100 18.89 -5.02 1.10
CA ASN A 100 20.32 -4.92 0.82
C ASN A 100 20.84 -5.94 -0.21
N ALA A 101 19.96 -6.70 -0.87
CA ALA A 101 20.39 -7.69 -1.87
C ALA A 101 21.12 -7.06 -3.07
N ALA A 102 20.93 -5.76 -3.30
CA ALA A 102 21.46 -5.05 -4.46
C ALA A 102 22.86 -4.43 -4.26
N GLN A 103 23.72 -5.02 -3.41
CA GLN A 103 25.09 -4.60 -3.04
C GLN A 103 25.68 -3.49 -3.94
N GLY A 104 25.95 -2.31 -3.34
CA GLY A 104 26.53 -1.16 -4.03
C GLY A 104 25.53 -0.21 -4.71
N ARG A 105 24.21 -0.46 -4.61
CA ARG A 105 23.16 0.44 -5.11
C ARG A 105 22.54 1.31 -4.00
N ALA A 106 21.94 2.42 -4.41
CA ALA A 106 21.24 3.33 -3.49
C ALA A 106 20.15 2.58 -2.70
N SER A 107 20.12 2.81 -1.38
CA SER A 107 19.06 2.31 -0.49
C SER A 107 17.71 2.89 -0.87
N PHE A 108 16.62 2.38 -0.30
CA PHE A 108 15.30 2.95 -0.57
C PHE A 108 15.21 4.42 -0.17
N THR A 109 15.79 4.78 0.99
CA THR A 109 15.92 6.17 1.43
C THR A 109 16.69 7.01 0.41
N GLY A 110 17.80 6.48 -0.13
CA GLY A 110 18.58 7.16 -1.16
C GLY A 110 17.80 7.35 -2.46
N LYS A 111 16.99 6.36 -2.87
CA LYS A 111 16.12 6.47 -4.05
C LYS A 111 15.05 7.54 -3.87
N LEU A 112 14.39 7.58 -2.71
CA LEU A 112 13.43 8.63 -2.36
C LEU A 112 14.07 10.01 -2.45
N TRP A 113 15.22 10.18 -1.78
CA TRP A 113 15.96 11.43 -1.80
C TRP A 113 16.31 11.87 -3.23
N ASN A 114 16.87 10.97 -4.03
CA ASN A 114 17.30 11.28 -5.39
C ASN A 114 16.11 11.68 -6.28
N GLU A 115 14.98 10.99 -6.19
CA GLU A 115 13.78 11.33 -6.96
C GLU A 115 13.15 12.65 -6.50
N ILE A 116 13.09 12.91 -5.19
CA ILE A 116 12.61 14.20 -4.66
C ILE A 116 13.51 15.35 -5.14
N MET A 117 14.83 15.20 -5.07
CA MET A 117 15.78 16.20 -5.55
C MET A 117 15.70 16.37 -7.08
N HIS A 118 15.47 15.30 -7.83
CA HIS A 118 15.26 15.36 -9.27
C HIS A 118 14.02 16.20 -9.62
N ARG A 119 12.88 15.93 -8.98
CA ARG A 119 11.65 16.72 -9.15
C ARG A 119 11.84 18.18 -8.75
N LYS A 120 12.55 18.43 -7.64
CA LYS A 120 12.90 19.79 -7.22
C LYS A 120 13.73 20.51 -8.29
N ALA A 121 14.74 19.86 -8.86
CA ALA A 121 15.57 20.43 -9.92
C ALA A 121 14.79 20.70 -11.22
N GLN A 122 13.71 19.96 -11.47
CA GLN A 122 12.76 20.20 -12.57
C GLN A 122 11.74 21.32 -12.29
N GLY A 123 11.80 21.96 -11.12
CA GLY A 123 10.90 23.05 -10.75
C GLY A 123 9.54 22.58 -10.21
N HIS A 124 9.40 21.32 -9.83
CA HIS A 124 8.17 20.85 -9.18
C HIS A 124 8.00 21.54 -7.83
N LYS A 125 6.78 22.00 -7.54
CA LYS A 125 6.45 22.70 -6.28
C LYS A 125 6.03 21.76 -5.16
N SER A 126 5.64 20.53 -5.50
CA SER A 126 5.19 19.51 -4.55
C SER A 126 5.42 18.11 -5.10
N VAL A 127 5.30 17.12 -4.22
CA VAL A 127 5.38 15.69 -4.54
C VAL A 127 4.26 14.96 -3.83
N GLU A 128 3.46 14.21 -4.58
CA GLU A 128 2.51 13.25 -4.03
C GLU A 128 3.19 11.90 -3.79
N LEU A 129 2.99 11.31 -2.61
CA LEU A 129 3.72 10.11 -2.20
C LEU A 129 3.39 8.89 -3.08
N ALA A 130 2.12 8.72 -3.50
CA ALA A 130 1.73 7.66 -4.42
C ALA A 130 2.47 7.78 -5.77
N GLU A 131 2.54 8.97 -6.36
CA GLU A 131 3.26 9.21 -7.62
C GLU A 131 4.78 9.02 -7.49
N LEU A 132 5.34 9.45 -6.36
CA LEU A 132 6.74 9.23 -6.03
C LEU A 132 7.04 7.73 -6.00
N MET A 133 6.19 6.96 -5.32
CA MET A 133 6.35 5.52 -5.18
C MET A 133 6.14 4.79 -6.50
N ASP A 134 5.18 5.19 -7.33
CA ASP A 134 4.99 4.60 -8.66
C ASP A 134 6.23 4.79 -9.56
N THR A 135 6.85 5.97 -9.49
CA THR A 135 8.12 6.24 -10.17
C THR A 135 9.23 5.32 -9.66
N LEU A 136 9.37 5.18 -8.34
CA LEU A 136 10.40 4.33 -7.74
C LEU A 136 10.19 2.85 -8.02
N ILE A 137 8.94 2.40 -8.02
CA ILE A 137 8.52 1.05 -8.40
C ILE A 137 8.97 0.73 -9.82
N THR A 138 8.73 1.65 -10.75
CA THR A 138 9.10 1.52 -12.16
C THR A 138 10.63 1.53 -12.35
N LYS A 139 11.34 2.40 -11.63
CA LYS A 139 12.81 2.55 -11.71
C LYS A 139 13.60 1.50 -10.92
N SER A 140 12.95 0.63 -10.12
CA SER A 140 13.62 -0.32 -9.22
C SER A 140 13.30 -1.79 -9.51
N PRO A 141 13.77 -2.37 -10.63
CA PRO A 141 13.39 -3.72 -11.03
C PRO A 141 13.96 -4.83 -10.12
N GLN A 142 15.08 -4.58 -9.42
CA GLN A 142 15.75 -5.61 -8.60
C GLN A 142 15.20 -5.71 -7.18
N VAL A 143 15.16 -4.58 -6.47
CA VAL A 143 14.54 -4.46 -5.15
C VAL A 143 13.42 -3.46 -5.32
N ARG A 144 12.24 -4.01 -5.61
CA ARG A 144 11.04 -3.24 -5.89
C ARG A 144 10.44 -2.79 -4.56
N PRO A 145 10.27 -1.48 -4.33
CA PRO A 145 9.58 -0.99 -3.16
C PRO A 145 8.08 -1.29 -3.26
N SER A 146 7.38 -1.14 -2.15
CA SER A 146 5.92 -1.24 -2.08
C SER A 146 5.34 -0.03 -1.36
N TYR A 147 4.09 0.27 -1.69
CA TYR A 147 3.36 1.42 -1.20
C TYR A 147 1.94 0.98 -0.83
N LYS A 148 1.43 1.53 0.27
CA LYS A 148 0.03 1.36 0.64
C LYS A 148 -0.49 2.57 1.42
N LEU A 149 -1.63 3.08 0.96
CA LEU A 149 -2.55 3.89 1.76
C LEU A 149 -3.36 2.94 2.63
N LEU A 150 -3.06 2.88 3.93
CA LEU A 150 -3.76 2.01 4.88
C LEU A 150 -5.14 2.58 5.20
N ILE A 151 -5.23 3.91 5.32
CA ILE A 151 -6.45 4.67 5.59
C ILE A 151 -6.34 6.01 4.86
N GLY A 152 -7.47 6.48 4.35
CA GLY A 152 -7.59 7.77 3.67
C GLY A 152 -8.18 7.61 2.28
N VAL A 153 -8.65 8.70 1.70
CA VAL A 153 -9.19 8.74 0.33
C VAL A 153 -8.15 9.17 -0.70
N HIS A 154 -7.09 9.86 -0.28
CA HIS A 154 -6.05 10.43 -1.14
C HIS A 154 -4.66 10.28 -0.51
N SER A 155 -3.62 10.24 -1.35
CA SER A 155 -2.22 10.25 -0.91
C SER A 155 -1.78 11.67 -0.54
N LEU A 156 -0.90 11.76 0.45
CA LEU A 156 -0.34 13.00 0.95
C LEU A 156 0.54 13.65 -0.12
N ARG A 157 0.36 14.97 -0.23
CA ARG A 157 1.16 15.85 -1.08
C ARG A 157 2.02 16.74 -0.21
N LEU A 158 3.33 16.62 -0.37
CA LEU A 158 4.31 17.39 0.36
C LEU A 158 4.84 18.53 -0.52
N GLU A 159 4.87 19.74 0.01
CA GLU A 159 5.47 20.87 -0.68
C GLU A 159 6.99 20.74 -0.73
N LEU A 160 7.57 21.05 -1.88
CA LEU A 160 9.00 21.16 -2.05
C LEU A 160 9.40 22.62 -1.82
N PRO A 161 10.22 22.93 -0.81
CA PRO A 161 10.60 24.30 -0.55
C PRO A 161 11.39 24.88 -1.75
N GLY A 162 10.79 25.89 -2.39
CA GLY A 162 11.40 26.77 -3.38
C GLY A 162 11.61 28.15 -2.76
N GLY A 163 12.74 28.80 -3.03
CA GLY A 163 13.14 30.03 -2.35
C GLY A 163 12.15 31.19 -2.52
N SER A 164 11.26 31.38 -1.54
CA SER A 164 10.89 32.65 -0.91
C SER A 164 9.76 32.40 0.09
N GLY A 165 9.96 32.87 1.32
CA GLY A 165 8.98 33.18 2.35
C GLY A 165 7.70 32.33 2.43
N SER A 166 7.63 31.50 3.47
CA SER A 166 6.36 31.08 4.05
C SER A 166 5.53 32.32 4.42
N THR A 167 4.49 32.59 3.64
CA THR A 167 3.28 33.25 4.13
C THR A 167 2.17 32.24 3.92
N VAL A 168 1.78 31.59 5.01
CA VAL A 168 0.73 30.57 5.07
C VAL A 168 -0.55 31.15 4.47
N VAL A 169 -0.81 30.78 3.22
CA VAL A 169 -2.12 30.83 2.58
C VAL A 169 -2.61 29.39 2.58
N PRO A 170 -3.83 29.07 3.05
CA PRO A 170 -4.34 27.72 2.98
C PRO A 170 -4.26 27.21 1.54
N PRO A 171 -3.79 25.97 1.30
CA PRO A 171 -3.63 25.47 -0.05
C PRO A 171 -5.00 25.48 -0.74
N PRO A 172 -5.10 25.99 -1.98
CA PRO A 172 -6.33 25.83 -2.76
C PRO A 172 -6.61 24.33 -2.91
N VAL A 173 -7.89 23.97 -2.86
CA VAL A 173 -8.34 22.59 -3.12
C VAL A 173 -7.84 22.19 -4.50
N VAL A 174 -6.78 21.37 -4.53
CA VAL A 174 -6.26 20.84 -5.79
C VAL A 174 -7.12 19.65 -6.16
N GLU A 175 -7.90 19.78 -7.22
CA GLU A 175 -8.65 18.64 -7.77
C GLU A 175 -7.68 17.50 -8.11
N PRO A 176 -8.05 16.24 -7.82
CA PRO A 176 -7.20 15.09 -8.08
C PRO A 176 -6.81 15.06 -9.57
N GLN A 177 -5.50 15.06 -9.85
CA GLN A 177 -4.99 15.07 -11.22
C GLN A 177 -5.29 13.78 -11.99
N TYR A 178 -5.67 12.72 -11.28
CA TYR A 178 -6.10 11.45 -11.86
C TYR A 178 -7.29 10.88 -11.09
N PHE A 179 -8.30 10.43 -11.83
CA PHE A 179 -9.41 9.63 -11.31
C PHE A 179 -9.43 8.29 -12.05
N ALA A 180 -9.70 7.21 -11.33
CA ALA A 180 -9.93 5.89 -11.92
C ALA A 180 -11.44 5.62 -11.95
N VAL A 181 -12.00 5.41 -13.13
CA VAL A 181 -13.40 4.99 -13.29
C VAL A 181 -13.42 3.47 -13.40
N PHE A 182 -14.07 2.80 -12.45
CA PHE A 182 -14.37 1.37 -12.55
C PHE A 182 -15.81 1.19 -13.01
N SER A 183 -16.01 0.39 -14.06
CA SER A 183 -17.33 -0.04 -14.51
C SER A 183 -17.52 -1.51 -14.14
N ILE A 184 -18.56 -1.82 -13.39
CA ILE A 184 -18.94 -3.21 -13.08
C ILE A 184 -20.09 -3.58 -14.03
N PRO A 185 -19.87 -4.41 -15.06
CA PRO A 185 -20.97 -4.94 -15.84
C PRO A 185 -21.81 -5.85 -14.94
N ARG A 186 -23.10 -5.53 -14.83
CA ARG A 186 -24.09 -6.36 -14.16
C ARG A 186 -24.27 -7.63 -15.00
N ALA A 187 -23.90 -8.79 -14.45
CA ALA A 187 -24.29 -10.06 -15.04
C ALA A 187 -25.83 -10.14 -14.98
N GLU A 188 -26.47 -10.21 -16.14
CA GLU A 188 -27.88 -10.58 -16.21
C GLU A 188 -28.02 -12.01 -15.68
N ALA A 189 -28.96 -12.20 -14.75
CA ALA A 189 -29.29 -13.52 -14.25
C ALA A 189 -29.77 -14.39 -15.43
N PRO A 190 -29.45 -15.70 -15.45
CA PRO A 190 -29.88 -16.56 -16.53
C PRO A 190 -31.41 -16.65 -16.55
N ASP A 191 -32.02 -16.19 -17.64
CA ASP A 191 -33.46 -16.26 -17.86
C ASP A 191 -33.92 -17.71 -17.92
N ALA A 192 -34.74 -18.07 -16.94
CA ALA A 192 -35.43 -19.35 -16.87
C ALA A 192 -36.64 -19.34 -17.81
N ALA A 193 -36.45 -19.39 -19.12
CA ALA A 193 -37.51 -19.78 -20.06
C ALA A 193 -36.96 -19.99 -21.49
N ASN A 194 -36.77 -21.24 -21.90
CA ASN A 194 -37.22 -21.60 -23.25
C ASN A 194 -37.65 -23.07 -23.34
N LYS A 195 -38.95 -23.29 -23.23
CA LYS A 195 -39.61 -24.54 -23.59
C LYS A 195 -40.01 -24.48 -25.08
N GLN A 196 -39.71 -25.58 -25.77
CA GLN A 196 -40.29 -26.05 -27.04
C GLN A 196 -39.86 -25.36 -28.35
N LYS A 197 -39.11 -26.09 -29.19
CA LYS A 197 -39.66 -26.86 -30.34
C LYS A 197 -38.51 -27.28 -31.26
N GLU A 198 -38.27 -28.59 -31.37
CA GLU A 198 -37.84 -29.15 -32.65
C GLU A 198 -38.33 -30.61 -32.74
N ASN A 199 -39.28 -30.82 -33.66
CA ASN A 199 -39.77 -32.12 -34.10
C ASN A 199 -38.96 -32.52 -35.33
N LEU A 200 -38.32 -33.70 -35.34
CA LEU A 200 -38.30 -34.64 -36.48
C LEU A 200 -37.84 -36.04 -35.99
N PRO A 201 -38.25 -37.14 -36.66
CA PRO A 201 -38.73 -38.34 -35.98
C PRO A 201 -37.77 -39.56 -36.20
N PRO A 202 -38.17 -40.84 -36.00
CA PRO A 202 -37.44 -41.76 -35.14
C PRO A 202 -36.59 -42.79 -35.91
N LEU A 203 -35.49 -43.25 -35.31
CA LEU A 203 -34.91 -44.55 -35.67
C LEU A 203 -35.02 -45.50 -34.47
N GLN A 204 -35.70 -46.61 -34.74
CA GLN A 204 -36.11 -47.63 -33.80
C GLN A 204 -34.95 -48.52 -33.32
N LEU A 205 -35.11 -48.92 -32.05
CA LEU A 205 -34.79 -50.20 -31.41
C LEU A 205 -33.54 -51.00 -31.87
N GLY A 206 -32.57 -51.05 -30.96
CA GLY A 206 -31.69 -52.20 -30.76
C GLY A 206 -31.64 -52.54 -29.27
N ALA A 207 -32.17 -53.68 -28.90
CA ALA A 207 -32.45 -54.10 -27.53
C ALA A 207 -31.20 -54.40 -26.68
N ALA A 208 -31.34 -54.10 -25.38
CA ALA A 208 -30.86 -54.83 -24.20
C ALA A 208 -29.66 -55.79 -24.33
N ARG A 209 -28.63 -55.61 -23.48
CA ARG A 209 -28.33 -56.61 -22.43
C ARG A 209 -27.34 -56.14 -21.37
N LYS A 210 -27.83 -56.21 -20.13
CA LYS A 210 -27.08 -56.25 -18.87
C LYS A 210 -26.48 -57.66 -18.74
N ARG A 211 -25.16 -57.81 -18.51
CA ARG A 211 -24.59 -58.99 -17.82
C ARG A 211 -23.33 -58.62 -17.04
N ARG A 212 -23.36 -59.00 -15.75
CA ARG A 212 -22.23 -59.20 -14.84
C ARG A 212 -21.63 -60.59 -15.06
N HIS A 213 -20.31 -60.73 -14.93
CA HIS A 213 -19.52 -61.90 -14.42
C HIS A 213 -18.05 -61.61 -14.79
N THR A 214 -17.14 -61.31 -13.84
CA THR A 214 -16.24 -62.17 -13.03
C THR A 214 -15.41 -63.23 -13.77
N ASP A 215 -14.14 -63.29 -13.33
CA ASP A 215 -13.11 -64.33 -13.43
C ASP A 215 -12.39 -64.44 -14.79
N PHE A 216 -11.05 -64.34 -14.90
CA PHE A 216 -9.96 -64.94 -14.10
C PHE A 216 -8.82 -63.97 -13.78
#